data_AF-A0A966X155-F1
#
_entry.id   AF-A0A966X155-F1
#
_cell.length_a   1.000
_cell.length_b   1.000
_cell.length_c   1.000
_cell.angle_alpha   90.00
_cell.angle_beta   90.00
_cell.angle_gamma   90.00
#
_symmetry.space_group_name_H-M   'P 1'
#
loop_
_entity.id
_entity.type
_entity.pdbx_description
1 polymer ?
#
loop_
_entity_poly.entity_id
_entity_poly.type
_entity_poly.pdbx_seq_one_letter_code
_entity_poly.pdbx_strand_id
1 'polypeptide(L)' 'RPQPSNSIRAESRLLKLGKTLVVGEVNIFSGDDPKPVAHATGTYSIPPQK' A
#
# COMPACT_ATOMS: atom_id res chain seq x y z
N ARG A 1 10.20 13.07 -5.99
CA ARG A 1 11.04 12.95 -4.76
C ARG A 1 10.18 13.40 -3.58
N PRO A 2 10.01 12.59 -2.53
CA PRO A 2 9.32 13.03 -1.32
C PRO A 2 10.11 14.16 -0.66
N GLN A 3 9.41 15.11 -0.03
CA GLN A 3 10.06 16.20 0.70
C GLN A 3 10.50 15.70 2.08
N PRO A 4 11.72 16.04 2.58
CA PRO A 4 12.31 15.39 3.75
C PRO A 4 11.58 15.58 5.08
N SER A 5 10.67 16.56 5.17
CA SER A 5 10.03 16.97 6.44
C SER A 5 8.53 16.70 6.51
N ASN A 6 7.95 16.10 5.47
CA ASN A 6 6.51 15.86 5.43
C ASN A 6 6.21 14.43 5.86
N SER A 7 5.13 14.27 6.63
CA SER A 7 4.56 12.97 6.95
C SER A 7 4.38 12.14 5.68
N ILE A 8 4.63 10.84 5.76
CA ILE A 8 4.34 9.92 4.65
C ILE A 8 3.01 9.26 4.95
N ARG A 9 2.04 9.45 4.06
CA ARG A 9 0.75 8.77 4.10
C ARG A 9 0.74 7.71 3.02
N ALA A 10 0.18 6.56 3.31
CA ALA A 10 -0.04 5.52 2.33
C ALA A 10 -1.51 5.11 2.36
N GLU A 11 -2.10 4.97 1.18
CA GLU A 11 -3.45 4.44 1.00
C GLU A 11 -3.34 3.11 0.27
N SER A 12 -3.85 2.06 0.91
CA SER A 12 -3.81 0.71 0.36
C SER A 12 -5.18 0.24 -0.06
N ARG A 13 -5.23 -0.50 -1.16
CA ARG A 13 -6.44 -1.12 -1.68
C ARG A 13 -6.17 -2.59 -1.95
N LEU A 14 -7.05 -3.46 -1.47
CA LEU A 14 -7.02 -4.86 -1.81
C LEU A 14 -7.54 -5.05 -3.24
N LEU A 15 -6.71 -5.67 -4.09
CA LEU A 15 -7.07 -6.08 -5.43
C LEU A 15 -7.65 -7.50 -5.43
N LYS A 16 -7.10 -8.37 -4.57
CA LYS A 16 -7.56 -9.75 -4.40
C LYS A 16 -7.42 -10.18 -2.95
N LEU A 17 -8.50 -10.71 -2.38
CA LEU A 17 -8.53 -11.32 -1.05
C LEU A 17 -8.94 -12.78 -1.17
N GLY A 18 -7.96 -13.67 -1.30
CA GLY A 18 -8.17 -15.12 -1.33
C GLY A 18 -8.09 -15.75 0.06
N LYS A 19 -8.23 -17.07 0.14
CA LYS A 19 -8.04 -17.84 1.38
C LYS A 19 -6.56 -17.97 1.78
N THR A 20 -5.66 -17.98 0.81
CA THR A 20 -4.22 -18.22 0.99
C THR A 20 -3.34 -17.12 0.42
N LEU A 21 -3.89 -16.20 -0.37
CA LEU A 21 -3.13 -15.14 -1.04
C LEU A 21 -3.94 -13.84 -1.06
N VAL A 22 -3.29 -12.77 -0.61
CA VAL A 22 -3.75 -11.39 -0.76
C VAL A 22 -2.88 -10.70 -1.80
N VAL A 23 -3.51 -9.92 -2.66
CA VAL A 23 -2.84 -8.96 -3.54
C VAL A 23 -3.42 -7.59 -3.27
N GLY A 24 -2.56 -6.61 -3.02
CA GLY A 24 -2.95 -5.23 -2.79
C GLY A 24 -2.05 -4.26 -3.52
N GLU A 25 -2.57 -3.08 -3.78
CA GLU A 25 -1.80 -1.93 -4.23
C GLU A 25 -1.75 -0.87 -3.14
N VAL A 26 -0.69 -0.07 -3.17
CA VAL A 26 -0.43 0.98 -2.21
C VAL A 26 0.03 2.23 -2.96
N ASN A 27 -0.72 3.32 -2.78
CA ASN A 27 -0.33 4.64 -3.23
C ASN A 27 0.31 5.39 -2.05
N ILE A 28 1.48 5.96 -2.27
CA ILE A 28 2.25 6.67 -1.25
C ILE A 28 2.21 8.15 -1.57
N PHE A 29 1.88 8.98 -0.58
CA PHE A 29 1.72 10.43 -0.66
C PHE A 29 2.69 11.11 0.32
N SER A 30 3.06 12.36 0.01
CA SER A 30 3.96 13.16 0.85
C SER A 30 3.20 14.36 1.41
N GLY A 31 3.02 14.39 2.73
CA GLY A 31 2.22 15.39 3.43
C GLY A 31 0.76 15.35 3.01
N ASP A 32 0.18 16.53 2.84
CA ASP A 32 -1.20 16.73 2.39
C ASP A 32 -1.32 16.87 0.87
N ASP A 33 -0.23 16.61 0.11
CA ASP A 33 -0.29 16.66 -1.35
C ASP A 33 -1.13 15.48 -1.88
N PRO A 34 -2.22 15.74 -2.63
CA PRO A 34 -3.05 14.68 -3.20
C PRO A 34 -2.36 13.91 -4.33
N LYS A 35 -1.17 14.32 -4.79
CA LYS A 35 -0.41 13.62 -5.82
C LYS A 35 0.43 12.49 -5.22
N PRO A 36 0.29 11.24 -5.71
CA PRO A 36 1.11 10.14 -5.23
C PRO A 36 2.57 10.34 -5.67
N VAL A 37 3.49 10.10 -4.75
CA VAL A 37 4.94 10.15 -4.99
C VAL A 37 5.52 8.78 -5.36
N ALA A 38 4.81 7.70 -5.05
CA ALA A 38 5.15 6.33 -5.44
C ALA A 38 3.91 5.43 -5.45
N HIS A 39 4.02 4.33 -6.20
CA HIS A 39 3.05 3.24 -6.24
C HIS A 39 3.78 1.91 -6.02
N ALA A 40 3.17 1.03 -5.25
CA ALA A 40 3.70 -0.30 -4.98
C ALA A 40 2.57 -1.33 -5.02
N THR A 41 2.90 -2.54 -5.46
CA THR A 41 2.01 -3.71 -5.37
C THR A 41 2.65 -4.75 -4.46
N GLY A 42 1.86 -5.31 -3.57
CA GLY A 42 2.29 -6.32 -2.61
C GLY A 42 1.45 -7.58 -2.73
N THR A 43 2.10 -8.73 -2.55
CA THR A 43 1.43 -10.02 -2.37
C THR A 43 1.77 -10.59 -1.01
N TYR A 44 0.79 -11.13 -0.30
CA TYR A 44 0.98 -11.74 1.00
C TYR A 44 0.31 -13.11 1.06
N SER A 45 1.04 -14.11 1.56
CA SER A 45 0.51 -15.45 1.77
C SER A 45 -0.19 -15.53 3.13
N ILE A 46 -1.51 -15.76 3.12
CA ILE A 46 -2.30 -15.89 4.34
C ILE A 46 -2.00 -17.27 4.97
N PRO A 47 -1.58 -17.31 6.25
CA PRO A 47 -1.37 -18.58 6.94
C PRO A 47 -2.71 -19.32 7.13
N PRO A 48 -2.72 -20.66 7.08
CA PRO A 48 -3.94 -21.44 7.32
C PRO A 48 -4.45 -21.20 8.74
N GLN A 49 -5.78 -21.11 8.90
CA GLN A 49 -6.40 -21.14 10.22
C GLN A 49 -6.27 -22.57 10.77
N LYS A 50 -5.82 -22.70 12.02
CA LYS A 50 -5.76 -23.99 12.72
C LYS A 50 -7.14 -24.62 12.86
#